data_AF-A0A5E6RSD7-F1
#
_entry.id   AF-A0A5E6RSD7-F1
#
_cell.length_a   1.000
_cell.length_b   1.000
_cell.length_c   1.000
_cell.angle_alpha   90.00
_cell.angle_beta   90.00
_cell.angle_gamma   90.00
#
_symmetry.space_group_name_H-M   'P 1'
#
loop_
_entity.id
_entity.type
_entity.pdbx_description
1 polymer ?
#
loop_
_entity_poly.entity_id
_entity_poly.type
_entity_poly.pdbx_seq_one_letter_code
_entity_poly.pdbx_strand_id
1 'polypeptide(L)'
;MNDQQKLELEAAAFRRLVAHLDSRKDVQNIDLMNLAGFCRNCLSKWYKAAADEKQIELSMDEAREVVYGMPYAEWKALYQQEASAEQQAAFAKGKPND
;
A
#
# COMPACT_ATOMS: atom_id res chain seq x y z
N MET A 1 6.23 23.28 16.71
CA MET A 1 6.68 21.97 16.18
C MET A 1 7.95 22.23 15.39
N ASN A 2 9.04 21.55 15.72
CA ASN A 2 10.26 21.58 14.91
C ASN A 2 10.23 20.51 13.82
N ASP A 3 11.20 20.53 12.90
CA ASP A 3 11.22 19.62 11.76
C ASP A 3 11.33 18.15 12.18
N GLN A 4 12.08 17.86 13.24
CA GLN A 4 12.22 16.50 13.79
C GLN A 4 10.88 15.98 14.34
N GLN A 5 10.16 16.80 15.11
CA GLN A 5 8.82 16.46 15.62
C GLN A 5 7.83 16.24 14.49
N LYS A 6 7.90 17.05 13.42
CA LYS A 6 7.05 16.87 12.24
C LYS A 6 7.31 15.51 11.57
N LEU A 7 8.58 15.18 11.34
CA LEU A 7 9.00 13.89 10.77
C LEU A 7 8.50 12.70 11.60
N GLU A 8 8.62 12.79 12.93
CA GLU A 8 8.15 11.74 13.85
C GLU A 8 6.64 11.54 13.79
N LEU A 9 5.87 12.62 13.71
CA LEU A 9 4.42 12.58 13.61
C LEU A 9 3.95 12.02 12.26
N GLU A 10 4.58 12.42 11.15
CA GLU A 10 4.29 11.90 9.81
C GLU A 10 4.58 10.40 9.73
N ALA A 11 5.74 9.97 10.24
CA ALA A 11 6.10 8.56 10.31
C ALA A 11 5.15 7.76 11.23
N ALA A 12 4.72 8.33 12.35
CA ALA A 12 3.74 7.69 13.25
C ALA A 12 2.36 7.53 12.59
N ALA A 13 1.89 8.56 11.86
CA ALA A 13 0.64 8.50 11.11
C ALA A 13 0.70 7.45 10.00
N PHE A 14 1.81 7.36 9.26
CA PHE A 14 2.01 6.33 8.24
C PHE A 14 1.99 4.92 8.84
N ARG A 15 2.74 4.68 9.93
CA ARG A 15 2.71 3.39 10.65
C ARG A 15 1.31 3.05 11.13
N ARG A 16 0.53 4.04 11.59
CA ARG A 16 -0.87 3.83 12.01
C ARG A 16 -1.78 3.44 10.85
N LEU A 17 -1.59 4.04 9.67
CA LEU A 17 -2.32 3.68 8.45
C LEU A 17 -2.00 2.24 8.03
N VAL A 18 -0.72 1.87 8.00
CA VAL A 18 -0.28 0.50 7.67
C VAL A 18 -0.92 -0.50 8.63
N ALA A 19 -0.84 -0.26 9.94
CA ALA A 19 -1.46 -1.11 10.95
C ALA A 19 -2.99 -1.19 10.81
N HIS A 20 -3.65 -0.11 10.40
CA HIS A 20 -5.09 -0.11 10.15
C HIS A 20 -5.46 -0.94 8.90
N LEU A 21 -4.68 -0.84 7.83
CA LEU A 21 -4.87 -1.65 6.63
C LEU A 21 -4.58 -3.14 6.87
N ASP A 22 -3.64 -3.45 7.78
CA ASP A 22 -3.37 -4.81 8.21
C ASP A 22 -4.50 -5.38 9.09
N SER A 23 -5.12 -4.58 9.96
CA SER A 23 -6.30 -5.04 10.72
C SER A 23 -7.56 -5.19 9.86
N ARG A 24 -7.57 -4.60 8.67
CA ARG A 24 -8.68 -4.62 7.70
C ARG A 24 -8.32 -5.38 6.43
N LYS A 25 -7.94 -6.66 6.59
CA LYS A 25 -7.62 -7.55 5.46
C LYS A 25 -8.83 -7.84 4.55
N ASP A 26 -10.05 -7.59 5.05
CA ASP A 26 -11.29 -7.60 4.27
C ASP A 26 -11.31 -6.51 3.19
N VAL A 27 -10.63 -5.38 3.41
CA VAL A 27 -10.56 -4.29 2.42
C VAL A 27 -9.59 -4.69 1.30
N GLN A 28 -10.11 -5.08 0.15
CA GLN A 28 -9.29 -5.51 -0.99
C GLN A 28 -8.63 -4.32 -1.68
N ASN A 29 -7.46 -4.56 -2.28
CA ASN A 29 -6.74 -3.52 -3.01
C ASN A 29 -7.52 -2.98 -4.21
N ILE A 30 -8.33 -3.81 -4.88
CA ILE A 30 -9.14 -3.37 -6.02
C ILE A 30 -10.22 -2.37 -5.60
N ASP A 31 -10.81 -2.54 -4.42
CA ASP A 31 -11.81 -1.60 -3.90
C ASP A 31 -11.17 -0.25 -3.56
N LEU A 32 -9.99 -0.28 -2.93
CA LEU A 32 -9.23 0.94 -2.67
C LEU A 32 -8.82 1.65 -3.97
N MET A 33 -8.39 0.90 -4.99
CA MET A 33 -8.07 1.49 -6.30
C MET A 33 -9.31 2.12 -6.96
N ASN A 34 -10.45 1.42 -6.96
CA ASN A 34 -11.69 1.90 -7.56
C ASN A 34 -12.25 3.14 -6.85
N LEU A 35 -12.10 3.22 -5.53
CA LEU A 35 -12.66 4.30 -4.72
C LEU A 35 -11.71 5.51 -4.64
N ALA A 36 -10.43 5.27 -4.40
CA ALA A 36 -9.48 6.30 -3.96
C ALA A 36 -8.24 6.43 -4.85
N GLY A 37 -8.10 5.61 -5.89
CA GLY A 37 -6.96 5.68 -6.82
C GLY A 37 -5.62 5.23 -6.25
N PHE A 38 -5.58 4.66 -5.03
CA PHE A 38 -4.39 4.05 -4.45
C PHE A 38 -4.75 2.81 -3.64
N CYS A 39 -3.79 1.93 -3.38
CA CYS A 39 -3.95 0.77 -2.50
C CYS A 39 -2.63 0.46 -1.78
N ARG A 40 -2.57 -0.68 -1.07
CA ARG A 40 -1.35 -1.13 -0.36
C ARG A 40 -0.14 -1.21 -1.30
N ASN A 41 -0.32 -1.67 -2.54
CA ASN A 41 0.76 -1.74 -3.52
C ASN A 41 1.30 -0.34 -3.90
N CYS A 42 0.46 0.70 -3.89
CA CYS A 42 0.91 2.07 -4.12
C CYS A 42 1.76 2.56 -2.95
N LEU A 43 1.35 2.27 -1.71
CA LEU A 43 2.16 2.58 -0.52
C LEU A 43 3.54 1.91 -0.57
N SER A 44 3.62 0.64 -0.99
CA SER A 44 4.90 -0.06 -1.17
C SER A 44 5.77 0.59 -2.26
N LYS A 45 5.16 1.00 -3.39
CA LYS A 45 5.89 1.73 -4.45
C LYS A 45 6.43 3.07 -3.95
N TRP A 46 5.64 3.84 -3.20
CA TRP A 46 6.07 5.12 -2.64
C TRP A 46 7.19 4.93 -1.60
N TYR A 47 7.08 3.90 -0.77
CA TYR A 47 8.12 3.56 0.21
C TYR A 47 9.45 3.20 -0.47
N LYS A 48 9.41 2.39 -1.54
CA LYS A 48 10.61 2.11 -2.35
C LYS A 48 11.15 3.35 -3.04
N ALA A 49 10.29 4.17 -3.66
CA ALA A 49 10.73 5.40 -4.33
C ALA A 49 11.45 6.35 -3.37
N ALA A 50 10.96 6.49 -2.13
CA ALA A 50 11.63 7.28 -1.09
C ALA A 50 13.00 6.70 -0.67
N ALA A 51 13.19 5.38 -0.73
CA ALA A 51 14.49 4.74 -0.54
C ALA A 51 15.42 5.00 -1.73
N ASP A 52 14.91 4.87 -2.96
CA ASP A 52 15.65 5.13 -4.19
C ASP A 52 16.17 6.58 -4.26
N GLU A 53 15.35 7.56 -3.90
CA GLU A 53 15.75 8.99 -3.80
C GLU A 53 16.89 9.21 -2.81
N LYS A 54 17.00 8.36 -1.79
CA LYS A 54 18.05 8.40 -0.77
C LYS A 54 19.22 7.45 -1.08
N GLN A 55 19.19 6.77 -2.22
CA GLN A 55 20.16 5.75 -2.61
C GLN A 55 20.30 4.63 -1.56
N ILE A 56 19.20 4.28 -0.88
CA ILE A 56 19.13 3.18 0.07
C ILE A 56 18.65 1.94 -0.68
N GLU A 57 19.41 0.85 -0.59
CA GLU A 57 19.02 -0.42 -1.21
C GLU A 57 17.79 -0.99 -0.51
N LEU A 58 16.70 -1.09 -1.27
CA LEU A 58 15.45 -1.70 -0.84
C LEU A 58 14.75 -2.32 -2.06
N SER A 59 14.50 -3.62 -2.01
CA SER A 59 13.75 -4.33 -3.04
C SER A 59 12.25 -4.01 -2.95
N MET A 60 11.53 -4.26 -4.05
CA MET A 60 10.06 -4.13 -4.05
C MET A 60 9.38 -5.12 -3.10
N ASP A 61 9.99 -6.27 -2.84
CA ASP A 61 9.40 -7.28 -1.95
C ASP A 61 9.59 -6.90 -0.48
N GLU A 62 10.74 -6.36 -0.10
CA GLU A 62 10.94 -5.77 1.23
C GLU A 62 10.00 -4.57 1.45
N ALA A 63 9.82 -3.70 0.45
CA ALA A 63 8.89 -2.58 0.55
C ALA A 63 7.42 -3.04 0.69
N ARG A 64 7.06 -4.18 0.09
CA ARG A 64 5.76 -4.82 0.31
C ARG A 64 5.67 -5.39 1.72
N GLU A 65 6.69 -6.09 2.19
CA GLU A 65 6.69 -6.68 3.53
C GLU A 65 6.49 -5.62 4.63
N VAL A 66 7.08 -4.43 4.47
CA VAL A 66 6.83 -3.28 5.38
C VAL A 66 5.34 -2.88 5.43
N VAL A 67 4.63 -2.93 4.29
CA VAL A 67 3.22 -2.50 4.19
C VAL A 67 2.24 -3.63 4.52
N TYR A 68 2.58 -4.88 4.19
CA TYR A 68 1.72 -6.05 4.38
C TYR A 68 1.97 -6.78 5.70
N GLY A 69 3.08 -6.49 6.40
CA GLY A 69 3.47 -7.13 7.65
C GLY A 69 3.94 -8.59 7.52
N MET A 70 4.03 -9.10 6.29
CA MET A 70 4.48 -10.44 5.92
C MET A 70 4.83 -10.48 4.42
N PRO A 71 5.49 -11.54 3.92
CA PRO A 71 5.74 -11.69 2.50
C PRO A 71 4.46 -11.56 1.66
N TYR A 72 4.49 -10.74 0.61
CA TYR A 72 3.28 -10.46 -0.20
C TYR A 72 2.66 -11.72 -0.81
N ALA A 73 3.48 -12.70 -1.18
CA ALA A 73 2.99 -13.98 -1.70
C ALA A 73 2.14 -14.73 -0.66
N GLU A 74 2.56 -14.73 0.61
CA GLU A 74 1.81 -15.33 1.71
C GLU A 74 0.52 -14.55 2.00
N TRP A 75 0.61 -13.21 2.03
CA TRP A 75 -0.57 -12.37 2.23
C TRP A 75 -1.62 -12.61 1.14
N LYS A 76 -1.18 -12.71 -0.13
CA LYS A 76 -2.04 -13.00 -1.26
C LYS A 76 -2.71 -14.37 -1.13
N ALA A 77 -1.97 -15.39 -0.72
CA ALA A 77 -2.51 -16.74 -0.55
C ALA A 77 -3.54 -16.83 0.59
N LEU A 78 -3.34 -16.07 1.67
CA LEU A 78 -4.20 -16.12 2.86
C LEU A 78 -5.42 -15.20 2.78
N TYR A 79 -5.31 -14.04 2.13
CA TYR A 79 -6.28 -12.95 2.29
C TYR A 79 -6.78 -12.31 0.99
N GLN A 80 -6.09 -12.49 -0.14
CA GLN A 80 -6.55 -11.89 -1.39
C GLN A 80 -7.71 -12.70 -1.97
N GLN A 81 -8.81 -12.01 -2.26
CA GLN A 81 -9.97 -12.59 -2.91
C GLN A 81 -9.95 -12.31 -4.41
N GLU A 82 -10.57 -13.19 -5.19
CA GLU A 82 -10.80 -12.92 -6.61
C GLU A 82 -11.74 -11.74 -6.78
N ALA A 83 -11.36 -10.80 -7.63
CA ALA A 83 -12.18 -9.63 -7.92
C ALA A 83 -13.42 -10.02 -8.74
N SER A 84 -14.58 -9.53 -8.35
CA SER A 84 -15.82 -9.70 -9.11
C SER A 84 -15.74 -9.01 -10.47
N ALA A 85 -16.59 -9.43 -11.42
CA ALA A 85 -16.67 -8.80 -12.73
C ALA A 85 -16.98 -7.30 -12.63
N GLU A 86 -17.77 -6.89 -11.64
CA GLU A 86 -18.11 -5.49 -11.39
C GLU A 86 -16.90 -4.69 -10.91
N GLN A 87 -16.13 -5.23 -9.97
CA GLN A 87 -14.89 -4.60 -9.48
C GLN A 87 -13.86 -4.47 -10.60
N GLN A 88 -13.72 -5.49 -11.45
CA GLN A 88 -12.83 -5.46 -12.62
C GLN A 88 -13.27 -4.43 -13.65
N ALA A 89 -14.58 -4.35 -13.94
CA ALA A 89 -15.13 -3.37 -14.87
C ALA A 89 -14.97 -1.93 -14.36
N ALA A 90 -15.20 -1.70 -13.07
CA ALA A 90 -14.94 -0.40 -12.43
C ALA A 90 -13.46 -0.03 -12.52
N PHE A 91 -12.56 -0.98 -12.24
CA PHE A 91 -11.11 -0.75 -12.34
C PHE A 91 -10.68 -0.42 -13.77
N ALA A 92 -11.23 -1.11 -14.77
CA ALA A 92 -10.93 -0.84 -16.18
C ALA A 92 -11.38 0.56 -16.63
N LYS A 93 -12.53 1.05 -16.12
CA LYS A 93 -13.04 2.40 -16.40
C LYS A 93 -12.29 3.50 -15.65
N GLY A 94 -11.87 3.19 -14.42
CA GLY A 94 -11.27 4.12 -13.49
C GLY A 94 -9.75 4.22 -13.58
N LYS A 95 -9.09 3.56 -14.54
CA LYS A 95 -7.65 3.71 -14.76
C LYS A 95 -7.34 5.21 -14.86
N PRO A 96 -6.65 5.81 -13.88
CA PRO A 96 -6.04 7.10 -14.10
C PRO A 96 -5.15 6.93 -15.33
N ASN A 97 -5.20 7.89 -16.25
CA ASN A 97 -4.14 8.00 -17.23
C ASN A 97 -2.87 8.32 -16.41
N ASP A 98 -2.09 7.29 -16.08
CA ASP A 98 -0.72 7.44 -15.62
C ASP A 98 0.13 8.06 -16.75
#